data_AF-A0A9D7P6Z3-F1
#
_entry.id   AF-A0A9D7P6Z3-F1
#
_cell.length_a   1.000
_cell.length_b   1.000
_cell.length_c   1.000
_cell.angle_alpha   90.00
_cell.angle_beta   90.00
_cell.angle_gamma   90.00
#
_symmetry.space_group_name_H-M   'P 1'
#
loop_
_entity.id
_entity.type
_entity.pdbx_description
1 polymer ?
#
loop_
_entity_poly.entity_id
_entity_poly.type
_entity_poly.pdbx_seq_one_letter_code
_entity_poly.pdbx_strand_id
1 'polypeptide(L)'
;MDVTPKLRGFVNYNYLRFNRTEAIELALFQNRIRHEIGHDLGVGFIYRPLLNENIVLIGGASGLRPGRGFTDIYSSNCTGAPQGCGAGTPTLWSAFVTLKFVY
;
A
#
# COMPACT_ATOMS: atom_id res chain seq x y z
N MET A 1 18.52 -5.46 -4.88
CA MET A 1 19.83 -5.18 -5.50
C MET A 1 20.83 -4.86 -4.40
N ASP A 2 22.00 -5.47 -4.44
CA ASP A 2 23.08 -5.13 -3.52
C ASP A 2 23.92 -4.00 -4.13
N VAL A 3 23.92 -2.84 -3.49
CA VAL A 3 24.65 -1.66 -3.96
C VAL A 3 26.09 -1.70 -3.45
N THR A 4 26.26 -2.13 -2.20
CA THR A 4 27.55 -2.49 -1.61
C THR A 4 27.35 -3.75 -0.75
N PRO A 5 28.42 -4.46 -0.32
CA PRO A 5 28.27 -5.57 0.62
C PRO A 5 27.56 -5.19 1.92
N LYS A 6 27.61 -3.91 2.29
CA LYS A 6 26.97 -3.34 3.49
C LYS A 6 25.56 -2.80 3.21
N LEU A 7 25.22 -2.47 1.96
CA LEU A 7 24.00 -1.77 1.60
C LEU A 7 23.23 -2.54 0.52
N ARG A 8 22.03 -3.01 0.89
CA ARG A 8 21.09 -3.65 -0.02
C ARG A 8 19.89 -2.75 -0.23
N GLY A 9 19.64 -2.35 -1.48
CA GLY A 9 18.40 -1.69 -1.88
C GLY A 9 17.35 -2.70 -2.30
N PHE A 10 16.08 -2.38 -2.08
CA PHE A 10 14.96 -3.14 -2.63
C PHE A 10 13.89 -2.20 -3.17
N VAL A 11 13.24 -2.66 -4.23
CA VAL A 11 12.08 -2.02 -4.86
C VAL A 11 11.07 -3.13 -5.11
N ASN A 12 9.80 -2.83 -4.87
CA ASN A 12 8.70 -3.75 -5.01
C ASN A 12 7.52 -3.04 -5.70
N TYR A 13 6.85 -3.77 -6.59
CA TYR A 13 5.65 -3.32 -7.27
C TYR A 13 4.64 -4.45 -7.28
N ASN A 14 3.44 -4.21 -6.75
CA ASN A 14 2.34 -5.17 -6.76
C ASN A 14 1.11 -4.57 -7.44
N TYR A 15 0.41 -5.41 -8.19
CA TYR A 15 -0.93 -5.12 -8.66
C TYR A 15 -1.95 -5.90 -7.83
N LEU A 16 -2.83 -5.18 -7.15
CA LEU A 16 -3.78 -5.74 -6.20
C LEU A 16 -5.19 -5.77 -6.77
N ARG A 17 -5.88 -6.90 -6.57
CA ARG A 17 -7.28 -7.08 -6.96
C ARG A 17 -8.04 -7.96 -5.99
N PHE A 18 -9.32 -7.64 -5.80
CA PHE A 18 -10.25 -8.51 -5.12
C PHE A 18 -10.50 -9.76 -5.98
N ASN A 19 -10.51 -10.92 -5.34
CA ASN A 19 -10.96 -12.15 -5.99
C ASN A 19 -12.49 -12.19 -6.11
N ARG A 20 -13.18 -11.61 -5.11
CA ARG A 20 -14.64 -11.55 -4.96
C ARG A 20 -15.03 -10.23 -4.32
N THR A 21 -16.02 -9.54 -4.87
CA THR A 21 -16.53 -8.24 -4.37
C THR A 21 -17.88 -8.36 -3.67
N GLU A 22 -18.55 -9.50 -3.74
CA GLU A 22 -19.92 -9.74 -3.28
C GLU A 22 -20.11 -9.42 -1.79
N ALA A 23 -19.13 -9.76 -0.95
CA ALA A 23 -19.18 -9.46 0.48
C ALA A 23 -19.06 -7.96 0.78
N ILE A 24 -18.26 -7.24 -0.02
CA ILE A 24 -18.06 -5.78 0.12
C ILE A 24 -19.30 -5.04 -0.40
N GLU A 25 -19.84 -5.49 -1.53
CA GLU A 25 -21.09 -4.96 -2.11
C GLU A 25 -22.26 -5.08 -1.13
N LEU A 26 -22.39 -6.23 -0.47
CA LEU A 26 -23.41 -6.45 0.55
C LEU A 26 -23.19 -5.56 1.78
N ALA A 27 -21.96 -5.44 2.27
CA ALA A 27 -21.63 -4.63 3.45
C ALA A 27 -21.85 -3.14 3.23
N LEU A 28 -21.57 -2.63 2.02
CA LEU A 28 -21.71 -1.22 1.68
C LEU A 28 -23.07 -0.88 1.05
N PHE A 29 -23.93 -1.88 0.81
CA PHE A 29 -25.17 -1.74 0.04
C PHE A 29 -24.95 -1.06 -1.33
N GLN A 30 -23.81 -1.35 -1.96
CA GLN A 30 -23.41 -0.80 -3.26
C GLN A 30 -23.27 -1.95 -4.26
N ASN A 31 -23.88 -1.80 -5.44
CA ASN A 31 -23.74 -2.79 -6.51
C ASN A 31 -22.56 -2.43 -7.43
N ARG A 32 -21.94 -3.46 -8.03
CA ARG A 32 -20.90 -3.34 -9.06
C ARG A 32 -19.61 -2.68 -8.58
N ILE A 33 -19.12 -3.08 -7.41
CA ILE A 33 -17.79 -2.69 -6.96
C ILE A 33 -16.77 -3.37 -7.87
N ARG A 34 -15.88 -2.59 -8.47
CA ARG A 34 -14.85 -3.13 -9.37
C ARG A 34 -13.83 -3.93 -8.57
N HIS A 35 -13.22 -4.92 -9.21
CA HIS A 35 -12.26 -5.80 -8.54
C HIS A 35 -10.87 -5.18 -8.38
N GLU A 36 -10.62 -4.02 -8.98
CA GLU A 36 -9.31 -3.37 -9.01
C GLU A 36 -9.04 -2.62 -7.68
N ILE A 37 -8.10 -3.12 -6.86
CA ILE A 37 -7.69 -2.43 -5.64
C ILE A 37 -6.71 -1.32 -5.97
N GLY A 38 -5.69 -1.59 -6.79
CA GLY A 38 -4.73 -0.60 -7.22
C GLY A 38 -3.29 -1.11 -7.34
N HIS A 39 -2.37 -0.17 -7.38
CA HIS A 39 -0.94 -0.42 -7.57
C HIS A 39 -0.17 -0.03 -6.32
N ASP A 40 0.50 -1.01 -5.72
CA ASP A 40 1.35 -0.81 -4.56
C ASP A 40 2.81 -0.71 -5.00
N LEU A 41 3.51 0.31 -4.50
CA LEU A 41 4.90 0.61 -4.82
C LEU A 41 5.66 0.76 -3.51
N GLY A 42 6.69 -0.06 -3.34
CA GLY A 42 7.57 -0.03 -2.17
C GLY A 42 9.02 0.16 -2.58
N VAL A 43 9.76 0.94 -1.80
CA VAL A 43 11.20 1.15 -1.96
C VAL A 43 11.84 1.23 -0.59
N GLY A 44 13.03 0.66 -0.45
CA GLY A 44 13.78 0.74 0.79
C GLY A 44 15.21 0.25 0.67
N PHE A 45 15.87 0.23 1.82
CA PHE A 45 17.24 -0.19 1.95
C PHE A 45 17.47 -0.91 3.29
N ILE A 46 18.51 -1.74 3.29
CA ILE A 46 19.03 -2.45 4.44
C ILE A 46 20.51 -2.12 4.53
N TYR A 47 20.94 -1.57 5.65
CA TYR A 47 22.32 -1.20 5.93
C TYR A 47 22.89 -2.04 7.08
N ARG A 48 24.00 -2.72 6.80
CA ARG A 48 24.75 -3.63 7.69
C ARG A 48 26.21 -3.17 7.77
N PRO A 49 26.56 -2.23 8.66
CA PRO A 49 27.88 -1.58 8.68
C PRO A 49 29.04 -2.55 8.93
N LEU A 50 28.81 -3.60 9.73
CA LEU A 50 29.82 -4.57 10.16
C LEU A 50 29.82 -5.87 9.34
N LEU A 51 29.00 -5.95 8.27
CA LEU A 51 28.73 -7.17 7.47
C LEU A 51 28.23 -8.39 8.27
N ASN A 52 28.06 -8.26 9.59
CA ASN A 52 27.39 -9.18 10.48
C ASN A 52 25.99 -8.65 10.84
N GLU A 53 25.17 -9.48 11.48
CA GLU A 53 23.80 -9.14 11.85
C GLU A 53 23.69 -8.46 13.23
N ASN A 54 24.83 -8.05 13.79
CA ASN A 54 24.90 -7.40 15.10
C ASN A 54 24.24 -6.01 15.06
N ILE A 55 24.34 -5.32 13.92
CA ILE A 55 23.70 -4.02 13.69
C ILE A 55 23.06 -4.03 12.31
N VAL A 56 21.72 -3.89 12.27
CA VAL A 56 20.96 -3.79 11.03
C VAL A 56 20.04 -2.57 11.10
N LEU A 57 20.23 -1.64 10.17
CA LEU A 57 19.33 -0.52 9.93
C LEU A 57 18.50 -0.82 8.68
N ILE A 58 17.17 -0.77 8.80
CA ILE A 58 16.25 -0.96 7.69
C ILE A 58 15.43 0.32 7.58
N GLY A 59 15.31 0.85 6.37
CA GLY A 59 14.47 2.01 6.08
C GLY A 59 13.70 1.78 4.79
N GLY A 60 12.48 2.29 4.71
CA GLY A 60 11.68 2.19 3.50
C GLY A 60 10.44 3.06 3.52
N ALA A 61 9.87 3.22 2.33
CA ALA A 61 8.58 3.84 2.11
C ALA A 61 7.78 3.01 1.11
N SER A 62 6.47 2.98 1.29
CA SER A 62 5.54 2.35 0.38
C SER A 62 4.32 3.24 0.17
N GLY A 63 3.70 3.11 -1.00
CA GLY A 63 2.47 3.79 -1.32
C GLY A 63 1.57 2.95 -2.20
N LEU A 64 0.28 2.97 -1.89
CA LEU A 64 -0.77 2.38 -2.70
C LEU A 64 -1.48 3.49 -3.46
N ARG A 65 -1.40 3.42 -4.79
CA ARG A 65 -2.26 4.21 -5.67
C ARG A 65 -3.59 3.47 -5.84
N PRO A 66 -4.71 4.03 -5.34
CA PRO A 66 -6.01 3.39 -5.45
C PRO A 66 -6.43 3.19 -6.90
N GLY A 67 -6.91 2.00 -7.19
CA GLY A 67 -7.61 1.66 -8.41
C GLY A 67 -9.11 1.87 -8.27
N ARG A 68 -9.81 1.59 -9.36
CA ARG A 68 -11.23 1.91 -9.52
C ARG A 68 -12.17 1.23 -8.51
N GLY A 69 -11.85 0.02 -8.08
CA GLY A 69 -12.62 -0.74 -7.08
C GLY A 69 -12.43 -0.22 -5.67
N PHE A 70 -11.20 0.17 -5.32
CA PHE A 70 -10.95 0.85 -4.05
C PHE A 70 -11.61 2.23 -4.04
N THR A 71 -11.65 2.94 -5.18
CA THR A 71 -12.43 4.18 -5.28
C THR A 71 -13.92 3.96 -5.06
N ASP A 72 -14.52 2.91 -5.63
CA ASP A 72 -15.96 2.61 -5.45
C ASP A 72 -16.37 2.44 -3.98
N ILE A 73 -15.46 1.93 -3.14
CA ILE A 73 -15.67 1.75 -1.70
C ILE A 73 -15.72 3.10 -0.96
N TYR A 74 -14.95 4.09 -1.39
CA TYR A 74 -14.87 5.41 -0.74
C TYR A 74 -15.82 6.45 -1.37
N SER A 75 -16.07 6.35 -2.68
CA SER A 75 -17.01 7.20 -3.38
C SER A 75 -18.41 6.58 -3.27
N SER A 76 -19.23 7.09 -2.35
CA SER A 76 -20.64 6.70 -2.30
C SER A 76 -21.33 7.11 -3.60
N ASN A 77 -22.10 6.19 -4.17
CA ASN A 77 -22.88 6.42 -5.37
C ASN A 77 -24.12 7.24 -5.02
N CYS A 78 -23.99 8.56 -4.82
CA CYS A 78 -25.16 9.42 -4.63
C CYS A 78 -25.61 10.13 -5.91
N THR A 79 -26.06 9.30 -6.83
CA THR A 79 -27.14 9.67 -7.74
C THR A 79 -28.37 10.08 -6.92
N GLY A 80 -28.48 11.36 -6.52
CA GLY A 80 -29.70 11.97 -5.96
C GLY A 80 -29.61 12.70 -4.61
N ALA A 81 -28.44 12.86 -3.97
CA ALA A 81 -28.35 13.58 -2.68
C ALA A 81 -27.97 15.06 -2.88
N PRO A 82 -28.70 16.02 -2.26
CA PRO A 82 -28.42 17.47 -2.39
C PRO A 82 -27.18 17.93 -1.60
N GLN A 83 -26.57 17.06 -0.80
CA GLN A 83 -25.36 17.32 -0.04
C GLN A 83 -24.27 16.35 -0.50
N GLY A 84 -23.36 16.85 -1.34
CA GLY A 84 -22.08 16.28 -1.83
C GLY A 84 -21.72 14.81 -1.53
N CYS A 85 -21.28 14.12 -2.58
CA CYS A 85 -21.01 12.69 -2.59
C CYS A 85 -19.58 12.29 -2.30
N GLY A 86 -19.41 11.42 -1.30
CA GLY A 86 -18.21 10.60 -1.06
C GLY A 86 -16.95 11.38 -0.72
N ALA A 87 -16.11 10.82 0.15
CA ALA A 87 -14.75 11.31 0.29
C ALA A 87 -13.94 10.88 -0.94
N GLY A 88 -13.12 11.78 -1.50
CA GLY A 88 -12.13 11.40 -2.50
C GLY A 88 -11.20 10.31 -1.92
N THR A 89 -10.89 9.30 -2.71
CA THR A 89 -10.05 8.18 -2.27
C THR A 89 -8.62 8.66 -2.06
N PRO A 90 -8.10 8.67 -0.81
CA PRO A 90 -6.75 9.15 -0.58
C PRO A 90 -5.73 8.13 -1.08
N THR A 91 -4.63 8.63 -1.66
CA THR A 91 -3.44 7.81 -1.87
C THR A 91 -2.89 7.40 -0.50
N LEU A 92 -2.71 6.11 -0.28
CA LEU A 92 -2.14 5.61 0.98
C LEU A 92 -0.63 5.63 0.86
N TRP A 93 0.05 6.08 1.92
CA TRP A 93 1.51 6.05 2.00
C TRP A 93 1.93 5.66 3.42
N SER A 94 3.08 5.02 3.52
CA SER A 94 3.71 4.67 4.78
C SER A 94 5.23 4.75 4.63
N ALA A 95 5.90 5.14 5.71
CA ALA A 95 7.35 5.12 5.81
C ALA A 95 7.74 4.46 7.14
N PHE A 96 8.83 3.72 7.14
CA PHE A 96 9.30 3.03 8.32
C PHE A 96 10.83 3.07 8.40
N VAL A 97 11.30 3.06 9.64
CA VAL A 97 12.71 2.88 9.98
C VAL A 97 12.78 1.91 11.14
N THR A 98 13.65 0.91 11.04
CA THR A 98 13.85 -0.12 12.05
C THR A 98 15.33 -0.27 12.33
N LEU A 99 15.67 -0.23 13.61
CA LEU A 99 17.02 -0.47 14.12
C LEU A 99 17.00 -1.78 14.90
N LYS A 100 17.83 -2.74 14.50
CA LYS A 100 18.02 -4.02 15.19
C LYS A 100 19.45 -4.11 15.70
N PHE A 101 19.56 -4.43 16.99
CA PHE A 101 20.82 -4.76 17.66
C PHE A 101 20.74 -6.21 18.13
N VAL A 102 21.78 -6.99 17.83
CA VAL A 102 21.96 -8.35 18.35
C VAL A 102 23.26 -8.36 19.13
N TYR A 103 23.19 -8.70 20.41
CA TYR A 103 24.30 -8.82 21.34
C TYR A 103 24.56 -10.28 21.67
#